data_AF-A0ABD6D029-F1
#
_entry.id   AF-A0ABD6D029-F1
#
_cell.length_a   1.000
_cell.length_b   1.000
_cell.length_c   1.000
_cell.angle_alpha   90.00
_cell.angle_beta   90.00
_cell.angle_gamma   90.00
#
_symmetry.space_group_name_H-M   'P 1'
#
loop_
_entity.id
_entity.type
_entity.pdbx_description
1 polymer ?
#
loop_
_entity_poly.entity_id
_entity_poly.type
_entity_poly.pdbx_seq_one_letter_code
_entity_poly.pdbx_strand_id
1 'polypeptide(L)'
;RALGADLVTVPPYAPVDDAAQTATTERVRRADATLVAPVALADGNLSALRIAAASPSLVVVDGGPVEARNHAGAAGRRVDAALRDRGDVVDADSVVDTVRAVVADTDAAADALTRDTLSEADPRR
;
A
#
# COMPACT_ATOMS: atom_id res chain seq x y z
N ARG A 1 17.65 16.22 1.57
CA ARG A 1 16.41 16.91 1.14
C ARG A 1 15.27 16.21 1.86
N ALA A 2 14.51 16.91 2.71
CA ALA A 2 13.32 16.35 3.34
C ALA A 2 12.25 16.16 2.26
N LEU A 3 11.67 14.96 2.17
CA LEU A 3 10.75 14.53 1.11
C LEU A 3 9.37 15.22 1.16
N GLY A 4 9.18 16.25 1.99
CA GLY A 4 7.87 16.87 2.20
C GLY A 4 6.81 15.91 2.77
N ALA A 5 7.23 14.72 3.24
CA ALA A 5 6.36 13.71 3.81
C ALA A 5 6.21 13.90 5.32
N ASP A 6 4.99 13.74 5.83
CA ASP A 6 4.73 13.69 7.26
C ASP A 6 5.23 12.34 7.80
N LEU A 7 6.39 12.35 8.46
CA LEU A 7 7.00 11.15 9.01
C LEU A 7 6.31 10.76 10.33
N VAL A 8 5.43 9.76 10.27
CA VAL A 8 4.90 9.12 11.48
C VAL A 8 5.85 7.99 11.89
N THR A 9 6.61 8.21 12.97
CA THR A 9 7.47 7.17 13.56
C THR A 9 6.75 6.52 14.72
N VAL A 10 6.64 5.19 14.69
CA VAL A 10 6.10 4.38 15.79
C VAL A 10 7.27 3.65 16.47
N PRO A 11 7.40 3.68 17.81
CA PRO A 11 8.45 2.95 18.51
C PRO A 11 8.38 1.43 18.20
N PRO A 12 9.52 0.74 18.10
CA PRO A 12 9.52 -0.70 17.98
C PRO A 12 8.78 -1.33 19.18
N TYR A 13 7.96 -2.34 18.90
CA TYR A 13 7.12 -3.05 19.89
C TYR A 13 6.03 -2.20 20.56
N ALA A 14 5.73 -1.00 20.06
CA ALA A 14 4.55 -0.30 20.49
C ALA A 14 3.31 -1.19 20.23
N PRO A 15 2.42 -1.38 21.22
CA PRO A 15 1.22 -2.15 21.01
C PRO A 15 0.39 -1.52 19.88
N VAL A 16 0.01 -2.34 18.90
CA VAL A 16 -0.90 -1.93 17.85
C VAL A 16 -2.31 -2.09 18.41
N ASP A 17 -2.86 -1.02 18.95
CA ASP A 17 -4.25 -0.97 19.36
C ASP A 17 -5.19 -0.81 18.14
N ASP A 18 -6.48 -1.02 18.36
CA ASP A 18 -7.50 -0.93 17.31
C ASP A 18 -7.55 0.47 16.68
N ALA A 19 -7.20 1.51 17.45
CA ALA A 19 -7.13 2.89 16.97
C ALA A 19 -5.98 3.08 15.98
N ALA A 20 -4.78 2.58 16.29
CA ALA A 20 -3.63 2.58 15.39
C ALA A 20 -3.92 1.77 14.13
N GLN A 21 -4.61 0.63 14.27
CA GLN A 21 -5.00 -0.21 13.14
C GLN A 21 -5.98 0.52 12.21
N THR A 22 -7.01 1.16 12.78
CA THR A 22 -8.00 1.94 12.03
C THR A 22 -7.34 3.11 11.31
N ALA A 23 -6.50 3.87 12.02
CA ALA A 23 -5.81 5.01 11.44
C ALA A 23 -4.84 4.59 10.33
N THR A 24 -4.17 3.44 10.47
CA THR A 24 -3.29 2.91 9.41
C THR A 24 -4.11 2.48 8.19
N THR A 25 -5.23 1.81 8.40
CA THR A 25 -6.16 1.41 7.33
C THR A 25 -6.66 2.61 6.54
N GLU A 26 -7.09 3.66 7.26
CA GLU A 26 -7.57 4.90 6.66
C GLU A 26 -6.49 5.68 5.91
N ARG A 27 -5.22 5.61 6.36
CA ARG A 27 -4.09 6.18 5.63
C ARG A 27 -3.77 5.41 4.36
N VAL A 28 -3.67 4.08 4.45
CA VAL A 28 -3.39 3.22 3.28
C VAL A 28 -4.49 3.36 2.23
N ARG A 29 -5.76 3.45 2.64
CA ARG A 29 -6.88 3.66 1.72
C ARG A 29 -6.82 4.99 0.97
N ARG A 30 -6.29 6.05 1.60
CA ARG A 30 -6.17 7.39 1.00
C ARG A 30 -4.82 7.65 0.34
N ALA A 31 -3.89 6.69 0.39
CA ALA A 31 -2.55 6.89 -0.12
C ALA A 31 -2.55 6.84 -1.65
N ASP A 32 -1.88 7.82 -2.27
CA ASP A 32 -1.68 7.84 -3.73
C ASP A 32 -0.81 6.66 -4.20
N ALA A 33 0.04 6.15 -3.29
CA ALA A 33 0.77 4.90 -3.46
C ALA A 33 1.10 4.26 -2.10
N THR A 34 1.12 2.93 -2.07
CA THR A 34 1.57 2.12 -0.93
C THR A 34 2.72 1.22 -1.36
N LEU A 35 3.88 1.35 -0.74
CA LEU A 35 5.06 0.54 -1.05
C LEU A 35 5.35 -0.48 0.06
N VAL A 36 5.50 -1.75 -0.31
CA VAL A 36 5.97 -2.81 0.58
C VAL A 36 7.36 -3.24 0.14
N ALA A 37 8.36 -2.91 0.97
CA ALA A 37 9.75 -3.34 0.77
C ALA A 37 9.92 -4.85 1.03
N PRO A 38 11.08 -5.44 0.66
CA PRO A 38 11.39 -6.83 0.98
C PRO A 38 11.53 -7.01 2.49
N VAL A 39 10.47 -7.50 3.13
CA VAL A 39 10.40 -7.70 4.58
C VAL A 39 10.17 -9.17 4.92
N ALA A 40 10.72 -9.57 6.06
CA ALA A 40 10.40 -10.85 6.67
C ALA A 40 8.91 -10.90 7.05
N LEU A 41 8.24 -12.03 6.83
CA LEU A 41 6.84 -12.25 7.22
C LEU A 41 6.81 -12.92 8.59
N ALA A 42 6.50 -12.15 9.62
CA ALA A 42 6.45 -12.62 11.00
C ALA A 42 5.12 -12.20 11.65
N ASP A 43 4.67 -12.93 12.66
CA ASP A 43 3.35 -12.69 13.27
C ASP A 43 3.13 -11.21 13.67
N GLY A 44 4.19 -10.54 14.13
CA GLY A 44 4.17 -9.14 14.52
C GLY A 44 3.90 -8.13 13.40
N ASN A 45 4.10 -8.48 12.12
CA ASN A 45 3.87 -7.55 11.00
C ASN A 45 2.77 -7.99 10.03
N LEU A 46 2.21 -9.20 10.19
CA LEU A 46 1.15 -9.68 9.30
C LEU A 46 -0.09 -8.78 9.29
N SER A 47 -0.41 -8.12 10.41
CA SER A 47 -1.53 -7.18 10.46
C SER A 47 -1.30 -5.97 9.54
N ALA A 48 -0.13 -5.35 9.64
CA ALA A 48 0.23 -4.21 8.79
C ALA A 48 0.30 -4.60 7.31
N LEU A 49 0.85 -5.78 7.00
CA LEU A 49 0.92 -6.28 5.63
C LEU A 49 -0.47 -6.61 5.04
N ARG A 50 -1.41 -7.10 5.86
CA ARG A 50 -2.81 -7.27 5.43
C ARG A 50 -3.50 -5.95 5.12
N ILE A 51 -3.20 -4.90 5.87
CA ILE A 51 -3.71 -3.56 5.61
C ILE A 51 -3.10 -3.03 4.30
N ALA A 52 -1.78 -3.17 4.11
CA ALA A 52 -1.11 -2.77 2.88
C ALA A 52 -1.69 -3.50 1.65
N ALA A 53 -1.99 -4.80 1.77
CA ALA A 53 -2.63 -5.61 0.74
C ALA A 53 -4.07 -5.17 0.38
N ALA A 54 -4.68 -4.25 1.14
CA ALA A 54 -5.97 -3.65 0.82
C ALA A 54 -5.84 -2.30 0.08
N SER A 55 -4.61 -1.83 -0.16
CA SER A 55 -4.37 -0.60 -0.92
C SER A 55 -4.80 -0.77 -2.38
N PRO A 56 -5.50 0.21 -2.97
CA PRO A 56 -5.80 0.21 -4.41
C PRO A 56 -4.57 0.51 -5.28
N SER A 57 -3.52 1.08 -4.69
CA SER A 57 -2.33 1.60 -5.37
C SER A 57 -1.06 0.96 -4.78
N LEU A 58 -1.01 -0.38 -4.80
CA LEU A 58 0.02 -1.18 -4.13
C LEU A 58 1.22 -1.49 -5.04
N VAL A 59 2.42 -1.18 -4.57
CA VAL A 59 3.70 -1.60 -5.16
C VAL A 59 4.42 -2.52 -4.18
N VAL A 60 4.88 -3.67 -4.67
CA VAL A 60 5.60 -4.67 -3.85
C VAL A 60 6.98 -4.87 -4.44
N VAL A 61 8.02 -4.64 -3.65
CA VAL A 61 9.39 -4.94 -4.10
C VAL A 61 9.61 -6.44 -4.03
N ASP A 62 10.12 -7.04 -5.10
CA ASP A 62 10.43 -8.47 -5.12
C ASP A 62 11.53 -8.79 -4.09
N GLY A 63 11.13 -9.49 -3.04
CA GLY A 63 12.02 -10.00 -2.01
C GLY A 63 12.48 -11.44 -2.25
N GLY A 64 12.23 -11.98 -3.44
CA GLY A 64 12.54 -13.36 -3.78
C GLY A 64 11.59 -14.39 -3.13
N PRO A 65 12.00 -15.66 -3.05
CA PRO A 65 11.16 -16.78 -2.62
C PRO A 65 10.54 -16.55 -1.24
N VAL A 66 9.24 -16.85 -1.10
CA VAL A 66 8.51 -16.65 0.16
C VAL A 66 9.08 -17.48 1.30
N GLU A 67 9.63 -18.66 1.00
CA GLU A 67 10.24 -19.58 1.95
C GLU A 67 11.46 -18.97 2.65
N ALA A 68 12.21 -18.10 1.96
CA ALA A 68 13.41 -17.46 2.51
C ALA A 68 13.07 -16.36 3.54
N ARG A 69 11.83 -15.86 3.54
CA ARG A 69 11.38 -14.72 4.36
C ARG A 69 10.21 -15.03 5.28
N ASN A 70 9.60 -16.20 5.17
CA ASN A 70 8.38 -16.54 5.89
C ASN A 70 8.67 -17.25 7.22
N HIS A 71 8.43 -16.55 8.33
CA HIS A 71 8.52 -17.07 9.68
C HIS A 71 7.14 -17.31 10.33
N ALA A 72 6.05 -16.97 9.63
CA ALA A 72 4.67 -17.11 10.11
C ALA A 72 3.89 -18.27 9.44
N GLY A 73 4.60 -19.16 8.75
CA GLY A 73 4.03 -20.37 8.15
C GLY A 73 2.89 -20.08 7.16
N ALA A 74 1.74 -20.74 7.35
CA ALA A 74 0.61 -20.63 6.42
C ALA A 74 -0.04 -19.24 6.43
N ALA A 75 0.04 -18.49 7.54
CA ALA A 75 -0.47 -17.13 7.60
C ALA A 75 0.41 -16.20 6.75
N GLY A 76 1.74 -16.31 6.86
CA GLY A 76 2.67 -15.57 6.02
C GLY A 76 2.49 -15.84 4.54
N ARG A 77 2.34 -17.11 4.13
CA ARG A 77 2.08 -17.45 2.71
C ARG A 77 0.82 -16.81 2.15
N ARG A 78 -0.27 -16.77 2.94
CA ARG A 78 -1.52 -16.13 2.50
C ARG A 78 -1.38 -14.63 2.32
N VAL A 79 -0.68 -13.97 3.23
CA VAL A 79 -0.40 -12.52 3.13
C VAL A 79 0.49 -12.23 1.94
N ASP A 80 1.53 -13.04 1.72
CA ASP A 80 2.40 -12.88 0.56
C ASP A 80 1.66 -13.03 -0.77
N ALA A 81 0.85 -14.07 -0.89
CA ALA A 81 0.04 -14.30 -2.07
C ALA A 81 -0.90 -13.11 -2.33
N ALA A 82 -1.54 -12.56 -1.29
CA ALA A 82 -2.40 -11.39 -1.42
C ALA A 82 -1.65 -10.12 -1.86
N LEU A 83 -0.42 -9.92 -1.36
CA LEU A 83 0.42 -8.79 -1.78
C LEU A 83 0.82 -8.91 -3.25
N ARG A 84 1.26 -10.08 -3.69
CA ARG A 84 1.68 -10.34 -5.07
C ARG A 84 0.52 -10.37 -6.07
N ASP A 85 -0.67 -10.77 -5.63
CA ASP A 85 -1.89 -10.81 -6.45
C ASP A 85 -2.46 -9.40 -6.71
N ARG A 86 -2.38 -8.52 -5.71
CA ARG A 86 -3.01 -7.19 -5.75
C ARG A 86 -2.07 -6.04 -6.11
N GLY A 87 -0.77 -6.23 -5.94
CA GLY A 87 0.22 -5.19 -6.14
C GLY A 87 1.09 -5.44 -7.36
N ASP A 88 1.66 -4.35 -7.88
CA ASP A 88 2.68 -4.40 -8.90
C ASP A 88 3.99 -4.87 -8.28
N VAL A 89 4.40 -6.11 -8.59
CA VAL A 89 5.65 -6.70 -8.11
C VAL A 89 6.81 -6.22 -8.98
N VAL A 90 7.79 -5.55 -8.37
CA VAL A 90 8.87 -4.88 -9.10
C VAL A 90 10.24 -5.13 -8.48
N ASP A 91 11.27 -5.12 -9.31
CA ASP A 91 12.65 -5.07 -8.83
C ASP A 91 12.97 -3.74 -8.15
N ALA A 92 13.96 -3.75 -7.26
CA ALA A 92 14.35 -2.58 -6.46
C ALA A 92 14.70 -1.35 -7.32
N ASP A 93 15.31 -1.56 -8.49
CA ASP A 93 15.73 -0.50 -9.40
C ASP A 93 14.54 0.20 -10.10
N SER A 94 13.40 -0.49 -10.18
CA SER A 94 12.19 0.01 -10.86
C SER A 94 11.21 0.73 -9.93
N VAL A 95 11.44 0.67 -8.60
CA VAL A 95 10.50 1.17 -7.58
C VAL A 95 10.09 2.62 -7.83
N VAL A 96 11.05 3.50 -8.10
CA VAL A 96 10.76 4.93 -8.26
C VAL A 96 9.88 5.19 -9.48
N ASP A 97 10.16 4.52 -10.60
CA ASP A 97 9.41 4.72 -11.83
C ASP A 97 8.01 4.11 -11.75
N THR A 98 7.86 2.95 -11.11
CA THR A 98 6.54 2.34 -10.85
C THR A 98 5.70 3.20 -9.90
N VAL A 99 6.28 3.70 -8.80
CA VAL A 99 5.53 4.58 -7.88
C VAL A 99 5.07 5.84 -8.60
N ARG A 100 5.89 6.43 -9.47
CA ARG A 100 5.48 7.59 -10.29
C ARG A 100 4.30 7.27 -11.20
N ALA A 101 4.30 6.10 -11.84
CA ALA A 101 3.20 5.67 -12.70
C ALA A 101 1.90 5.49 -11.91
N VAL A 102 1.97 4.79 -10.76
CA VAL A 102 0.81 4.55 -9.89
C VAL A 102 0.20 5.85 -9.36
N VAL A 103 1.03 6.82 -8.98
CA VAL A 103 0.54 8.14 -8.53
C VAL A 103 -0.14 8.87 -9.70
N ALA A 104 0.46 8.88 -10.88
CA ALA A 104 -0.13 9.53 -12.06
C ALA A 104 -1.48 8.92 -12.46
N ASP A 105 -1.63 7.60 -12.36
CA ASP A 105 -2.89 6.91 -12.63
C ASP A 105 -3.97 7.25 -11.58
N THR A 106 -3.57 7.39 -10.31
CA THR A 106 -4.48 7.78 -9.23
C THR A 106 -4.99 9.21 -9.42
N ASP A 107 -4.11 10.15 -9.78
CA ASP A 107 -4.47 11.53 -10.10
C ASP A 107 -5.44 11.59 -11.29
N ALA A 108 -5.15 10.84 -12.36
CA ALA A 108 -6.01 10.78 -13.54
C ALA A 108 -7.41 10.22 -13.24
N ALA A 109 -7.49 9.21 -12.35
CA ALA A 109 -8.76 8.65 -11.89
C ALA A 109 -9.57 9.68 -11.08
N ALA A 110 -8.91 10.41 -10.16
CA ALA A 110 -9.53 11.46 -9.36
C ALA A 110 -10.09 12.61 -10.23
N ASP A 111 -9.35 13.00 -11.27
CA ASP A 111 -9.78 14.01 -12.24
C ASP A 111 -10.97 13.54 -13.09
N ALA A 112 -11.02 12.26 -13.45
CA ALA A 112 -12.15 11.69 -14.18
C ALA A 112 -13.44 11.70 -13.33
N LEU A 113 -13.36 11.27 -12.07
CA LEU A 113 -14.48 11.29 -11.11
C LEU A 113 -15.01 12.72 -10.88
N THR A 114 -14.10 13.71 -10.81
CA THR A 114 -14.49 15.12 -10.65
C THR A 114 -15.17 15.67 -11.90
N ARG A 115 -14.71 15.31 -13.11
CA ARG A 115 -15.37 15.72 -14.35
C ARG A 115 -16.76 15.10 -14.52
N ASP A 116 -16.93 13.85 -14.13
CA ASP A 116 -18.22 13.14 -14.21
C ASP A 116 -19.25 13.76 -13.27
N THR A 117 -18.88 13.98 -12.01
CA THR A 117 -19.75 14.65 -11.01
C THR A 117 -20.11 16.09 -11.40
N LEU A 118 -19.19 16.84 -12.02
CA LEU A 118 -19.50 18.17 -12.57
C LEU A 118 -20.40 18.12 -13.81
N SER A 119 -20.32 17.04 -14.61
CA SER A 119 -21.20 16.81 -15.76
C SER A 119 -22.62 16.40 -15.35
N GLU A 120 -22.77 15.65 -14.25
CA GLU A 120 -24.08 15.27 -13.71
C GLU A 120 -24.77 16.42 -12.98
N ALA A 121 -24.01 17.38 -12.45
CA ALA A 121 -24.51 18.53 -11.71
C ALA A 121 -24.94 19.72 -12.59
N ASP A 122 -24.88 19.64 -13.93
CA ASP A 122 -25.34 20.70 -14.84
C ASP A 122 -26.86 20.60 -15.08
N PRO A 123 -27.69 21.50 -14.52
CA PRO A 123 -29.16 21.45 -14.67
C PRO A 123 -29.66 21.96 -16.03
N ARG A 124 -28.78 22.19 -17.03
CA ARG A 124 -29.17 22.66 -18.37
C ARG A 124 -29.19 21.59 -19.47
N ARG A 125 -29.28 20.31 -19.11
CA ARG A 125 -29.61 19.23 -20.06
C ARG A 125 -31.03 18.72 -19.90
#